data_AF-A0A834P8Y4-F1
#
_entry.id   AF-A0A834P8Y4-F1
#
_cell.length_a   1.000
_cell.length_b   1.000
_cell.length_c   1.000
_cell.angle_alpha   90.00
_cell.angle_beta   90.00
_cell.angle_gamma   90.00
#
_symmetry.space_group_name_H-M   'P 1'
#
loop_
_entity.id
_entity.type
_entity.pdbx_description
1 polymer ?
#
loop_
_entity_poly.entity_id
_entity_poly.type
_entity_poly.pdbx_seq_one_letter_code
_entity_poly.pdbx_strand_id
1 'polypeptide(L)'
;MSLTVDRSAEDASDLQLEDFIEKESRRQLFQNLALNLTDICWETCIDRPTPRLEAKVEKCLMNCVERFIDTTNFITNRWERIALSKSSDIDLK
;
A
#
# COMPACT_ATOMS: atom_id res chain seq x y z
N MET A 1 49.36 3.31 -6.95
CA MET A 1 48.70 3.11 -5.64
C MET A 1 47.32 3.75 -5.70
N SER A 2 46.30 3.01 -5.26
CA SER A 2 44.86 3.37 -5.09
C SER A 2 44.02 3.79 -6.30
N LEU A 3 43.36 2.80 -6.94
CA LEU A 3 42.02 2.95 -7.53
C LEU A 3 41.14 1.69 -7.36
N THR A 4 41.52 0.73 -6.51
CA THR A 4 40.83 -0.57 -6.38
C THR A 4 40.41 -0.91 -4.94
N VAL A 5 40.46 0.04 -4.01
CA VAL A 5 40.09 -0.17 -2.59
C VAL A 5 38.82 0.60 -2.19
N ASP A 6 38.16 1.33 -3.10
CA ASP A 6 36.90 2.07 -2.80
C ASP A 6 35.62 1.39 -3.33
N ARG A 7 35.68 0.64 -4.45
CA ARG A 7 34.47 0.11 -5.12
C ARG A 7 33.68 -0.90 -4.29
N SER A 8 34.33 -1.67 -3.43
CA SER A 8 33.65 -2.69 -2.60
C SER A 8 32.93 -2.11 -1.38
N ALA A 9 33.36 -0.93 -0.90
CA ALA A 9 32.69 -0.21 0.19
C ALA A 9 31.52 0.62 -0.36
N GLU A 10 31.67 1.19 -1.57
CA GLU A 10 30.61 1.91 -2.29
C GLU A 10 29.46 0.96 -2.71
N ASP A 11 29.73 -0.18 -3.37
CA ASP A 11 28.70 -1.16 -3.75
C ASP A 11 27.93 -1.70 -2.53
N ALA A 12 28.62 -1.94 -1.41
CA ALA A 12 27.98 -2.38 -0.17
C ALA A 12 27.11 -1.27 0.46
N SER A 13 27.49 -0.01 0.30
CA SER A 13 26.71 1.14 0.77
C SER A 13 25.50 1.43 -0.10
N ASP A 14 25.59 1.23 -1.42
CA ASP A 14 24.48 1.41 -2.36
C ASP A 14 23.40 0.36 -2.13
N LEU A 15 23.78 -0.92 -1.92
CA LEU A 15 22.83 -1.98 -1.57
C LEU A 15 22.11 -1.72 -0.24
N GLN A 16 22.82 -1.17 0.75
CA GLN A 16 22.21 -0.78 2.03
C GLN A 16 21.25 0.40 1.87
N LEU A 17 21.58 1.35 0.99
CA LEU A 17 20.72 2.49 0.68
C LEU A 17 19.44 2.04 -0.05
N GLU A 18 19.57 1.15 -1.03
CA GLU A 18 18.41 0.59 -1.74
C GLU A 18 17.42 -0.11 -0.80
N ASP A 19 17.92 -0.99 0.08
CA ASP A 19 17.10 -1.67 1.09
C ASP A 19 16.46 -0.68 2.07
N PHE A 20 17.19 0.36 2.48
CA PHE A 20 16.66 1.44 3.30
C PHE A 20 15.51 2.19 2.60
N ILE A 21 15.69 2.56 1.33
CA ILE A 21 14.67 3.25 0.53
C ILE A 21 13.43 2.37 0.36
N GLU A 22 13.60 1.07 0.09
CA GLU A 22 12.46 0.16 -0.06
C GLU A 22 11.66 0.04 1.26
N LYS A 23 12.34 -0.06 2.39
CA LYS A 23 11.69 -0.14 3.71
C LYS A 23 10.95 1.14 4.06
N GLU A 24 11.59 2.29 3.90
CA GLU A 24 10.97 3.57 4.23
C GLU A 24 9.84 3.94 3.26
N SER A 25 9.98 3.63 1.96
CA SER A 25 8.90 3.83 0.99
C SER A 25 7.69 2.96 1.32
N ARG A 26 7.87 1.68 1.65
CA ARG A 26 6.77 0.80 2.08
C ARG A 26 6.10 1.32 3.34
N ARG A 27 6.89 1.81 4.31
CA ARG A 27 6.38 2.42 5.54
C ARG A 27 5.55 3.66 5.23
N GLN A 28 6.04 4.55 4.38
CA GLN A 28 5.32 5.76 3.98
C GLN A 28 3.99 5.42 3.27
N LEU A 29 4.00 4.46 2.36
CA LEU A 29 2.79 3.99 1.67
C LEU A 29 1.76 3.44 2.67
N PHE A 30 2.20 2.64 3.65
CA PHE A 30 1.31 2.13 4.70
C PHE A 30 0.71 3.25 5.55
N GLN A 31 1.51 4.25 5.94
CA GLN A 31 1.01 5.39 6.71
C GLN A 31 -0.04 6.17 5.92
N ASN A 32 0.21 6.44 4.64
CA ASN A 32 -0.75 7.13 3.77
C ASN A 32 -2.05 6.32 3.61
N LEU A 33 -1.95 5.00 3.45
CA LEU A 33 -3.13 4.14 3.38
C LEU A 33 -3.93 4.17 4.69
N ALA A 34 -3.25 4.10 5.84
CA ALA A 34 -3.89 4.14 7.15
C ALA A 34 -4.62 5.47 7.38
N LEU A 35 -4.01 6.60 7.00
CA LEU A 35 -4.65 7.91 7.08
C LEU A 35 -5.86 8.01 6.15
N ASN A 36 -5.73 7.58 4.89
CA ASN A 36 -6.84 7.60 3.95
C ASN A 36 -8.02 6.72 4.40
N LEU A 37 -7.74 5.52 4.89
CA LEU A 37 -8.77 4.64 5.48
C LEU A 37 -9.42 5.29 6.71
N THR A 38 -8.64 6.00 7.52
CA THR A 38 -9.16 6.73 8.67
C THR A 38 -10.13 7.80 8.21
N ASP A 39 -9.77 8.62 7.23
CA ASP A 39 -10.64 9.70 6.72
C ASP A 39 -11.95 9.14 6.16
N ILE A 40 -11.88 8.14 5.28
CA ILE A 40 -13.06 7.52 4.66
C ILE A 40 -13.97 6.88 5.71
N CYS A 41 -13.39 6.08 6.61
CA CYS A 41 -14.19 5.36 7.60
C CYS A 41 -14.69 6.28 8.72
N TRP A 42 -13.99 7.38 8.99
CA TRP A 42 -14.47 8.42 9.88
C TRP A 42 -15.74 9.05 9.33
N GLU A 43 -15.72 9.55 8.09
CA GLU A 43 -16.89 10.15 7.44
C GLU A 43 -18.06 9.14 7.30
N THR A 44 -17.75 7.86 7.08
CA THR A 44 -18.76 6.82 6.89
C THR A 44 -19.42 6.37 8.19
N CYS A 45 -18.66 6.23 9.28
CA CYS A 45 -19.11 5.56 10.50
C CYS A 45 -19.32 6.49 11.71
N ILE A 46 -18.74 7.70 11.70
CA ILE A 46 -18.77 8.62 12.83
C ILE A 46 -19.66 9.83 12.52
N ASP A 47 -20.92 9.76 12.94
CA ASP A 47 -21.83 10.91 12.89
C ASP A 47 -21.55 11.90 14.03
N ARG A 48 -21.54 11.40 15.28
CA ARG A 48 -21.24 12.21 16.47
C ARG A 48 -20.19 11.55 17.34
N PRO A 49 -19.05 12.20 17.58
CA PRO A 49 -18.03 11.67 18.46
C PRO A 49 -18.53 11.64 19.91
N THR A 50 -18.40 10.48 20.55
CA THR A 50 -18.71 10.26 21.96
C THR A 50 -17.43 9.89 22.71
N PRO A 51 -17.37 10.03 24.06
CA PRO A 51 -16.18 9.67 24.84
C PRO A 51 -15.80 8.19 24.78
N ARG A 52 -16.70 7.32 24.31
CA ARG A 52 -16.49 5.88 24.15
C ARG A 52 -17.08 5.42 22.84
N LEU A 53 -16.32 4.61 22.11
CA LEU A 53 -16.78 3.99 20.88
C LEU A 53 -17.96 3.07 21.20
N GLU A 54 -19.13 3.35 20.63
CA GLU A 54 -20.29 2.49 20.76
C GLU A 54 -20.08 1.20 19.95
N ALA A 55 -20.60 0.06 20.41
CA ALA A 55 -20.43 -1.23 19.72
C ALA A 55 -20.88 -1.20 18.25
N LYS A 56 -21.90 -0.38 17.92
CA LYS A 56 -22.38 -0.19 16.54
C LYS A 56 -21.33 0.49 15.65
N VAL A 57 -20.62 1.47 16.22
CA VAL A 57 -19.58 2.25 15.54
C VAL A 57 -18.32 1.41 15.37
N GLU A 58 -17.92 0.68 16.41
CA GLU A 58 -16.81 -0.28 16.34
C GLU A 58 -17.03 -1.30 15.22
N LYS A 59 -18.21 -1.92 15.16
CA LYS A 59 -18.58 -2.85 14.09
C LYS A 59 -18.59 -2.17 12.72
N CYS A 60 -19.05 -0.93 12.62
CA CYS A 60 -19.02 -0.17 11.38
C CYS A 60 -17.58 0.04 10.90
N LEU A 61 -16.68 0.49 11.77
CA LEU A 61 -15.28 0.74 11.44
C LEU A 61 -14.56 -0.52 10.96
N MET A 62 -14.74 -1.66 11.65
CA MET A 62 -14.18 -2.94 11.22
C MET A 62 -14.66 -3.31 9.82
N ASN A 63 -15.98 -3.27 9.60
CA ASN A 63 -16.54 -3.58 8.29
C ASN A 63 -16.08 -2.58 7.21
N CYS A 64 -15.98 -1.29 7.52
CA CYS A 64 -15.57 -0.26 6.57
C CYS A 64 -14.17 -0.56 6.02
N VAL A 65 -13.21 -0.83 6.91
CA VAL A 65 -11.82 -1.14 6.51
C VAL A 65 -11.77 -2.46 5.72
N GLU A 66 -12.42 -3.52 6.21
CA GLU A 66 -12.44 -4.81 5.50
C GLU A 66 -13.07 -4.70 4.10
N ARG A 67 -14.21 -4.00 3.98
CA ARG A 67 -14.89 -3.81 2.68
C ARG A 67 -14.07 -2.96 1.72
N PHE A 68 -13.35 -1.94 2.22
CA PHE A 68 -12.47 -1.13 1.38
C PHE A 68 -11.32 -1.97 0.80
N ILE A 69 -10.67 -2.78 1.64
CA ILE A 69 -9.56 -3.65 1.22
C ILE A 69 -10.08 -4.71 0.22
N ASP A 70 -11.21 -5.36 0.52
CA ASP A 70 -11.82 -6.36 -0.36
C ASP A 70 -12.15 -5.79 -1.74
N THR A 71 -12.74 -4.60 -1.78
CA THR A 71 -13.13 -3.93 -3.02
C THR A 71 -11.90 -3.50 -3.81
N THR A 72 -10.89 -2.93 -3.15
CA THR A 72 -9.63 -2.54 -3.79
C THR A 72 -8.95 -3.75 -4.42
N ASN A 73 -8.82 -4.86 -3.69
CA ASN A 73 -8.25 -6.09 -4.19
C ASN A 73 -9.06 -6.66 -5.36
N PHE A 74 -10.40 -6.66 -5.26
CA PHE A 74 -11.26 -7.13 -6.35
C PHE A 74 -11.03 -6.33 -7.64
N ILE A 75 -10.97 -5.00 -7.53
CA ILE A 75 -10.71 -4.11 -8.65
C ILE A 75 -9.32 -4.39 -9.22
N THR A 76 -8.26 -4.32 -8.42
CA THR A 76 -6.88 -4.54 -8.90
C THR A 76 -6.74 -5.89 -9.60
N ASN A 77 -7.21 -6.97 -8.99
CA ASN A 77 -7.17 -8.31 -9.59
C ASN A 77 -7.94 -8.39 -10.92
N ARG A 78 -9.08 -7.69 -11.04
CA ARG A 78 -9.84 -7.63 -12.30
C ARG A 78 -9.06 -6.90 -13.38
N TRP A 79 -8.39 -5.81 -13.04
CA TRP A 79 -7.60 -5.02 -13.98
C TRP A 79 -6.38 -5.79 -14.47
N GLU A 80 -5.67 -6.48 -13.60
CA GLU A 80 -4.56 -7.37 -13.97
C GLU A 80 -5.00 -8.44 -14.97
N ARG A 81 -6.14 -9.11 -14.72
CA ARG A 81 -6.70 -10.09 -15.67
C ARG A 81 -7.00 -9.47 -17.04
N ILE A 82 -7.55 -8.26 -17.07
CA ILE A 82 -7.84 -7.55 -18.32
C ILE A 82 -6.54 -7.19 -19.04
N ALA A 83 -5.53 -6.70 -18.33
CA ALA A 83 -4.24 -6.34 -18.91
C ALA A 83 -3.53 -7.57 -19.53
N LEU A 84 -3.52 -8.70 -18.82
CA LEU A 84 -2.96 -9.96 -19.32
C LEU A 84 -3.74 -10.54 -20.50
N SER A 85 -5.08 -10.39 -20.54
CA SER A 85 -5.86 -10.81 -21.72
C SER A 85 -5.58 -9.98 -22.97
N LYS A 86 -5.20 -8.70 -22.81
CA LYS A 86 -4.85 -7.83 -23.93
C LYS A 86 -3.44 -8.10 -24.46
N SER A 87 -2.49 -8.53 -23.63
CA SER A 87 -1.14 -8.86 -24.10
C SER A 87 -1.14 -10.07 -25.04
N SER A 88 -1.98 -11.08 -24.79
CA SER A 88 -2.12 -12.23 -25.69
C SER A 88 -2.70 -11.88 -27.07
N ASP A 89 -3.46 -10.79 -27.19
CA ASP A 89 -3.97 -10.31 -28.49
C ASP A 89 -2.93 -9.49 -29.28
N ILE A 90 -1.89 -8.98 -28.60
CA ILE A 90 -0.80 -8.20 -29.22
C ILE A 90 0.29 -9.12 -29.79
N ASP A 91 0.56 -10.26 -29.14
CA ASP A 91 1.56 -11.24 -29.59
C ASP A 91 1.13 -12.07 -30.82
N LEU A 92 -0.11 -11.88 -31.29
CA LEU A 92 -0.70 -12.57 -32.46
C LEU A 92 -0.83 -11.68 -33.71
N LYS A 93 -0.23 -10.47 -33.71
CA LYS A 93 -0.25 -9.53 -34.85
C LYS A 93 1.14 -9.15 -35.34
#